data_AF-A0A3D0YKC6-F1
#
_entry.id   AF-A0A3D0YKC6-F1
#
_cell.length_a   1.000
_cell.length_b   1.000
_cell.length_c   1.000
_cell.angle_alpha   90.00
_cell.angle_beta   90.00
_cell.angle_gamma   90.00
#
_symmetry.space_group_name_H-M   'P 1'
#
loop_
_entity.id
_entity.type
_entity.pdbx_description
1 polymer ?
#
loop_
_entity_poly.entity_id
_entity_poly.type
_entity_poly.pdbx_seq_one_letter_code
_entity_poly.pdbx_strand_id
1 'polypeptide(L)'
;LAGSNAFKLKDANNPALFGQCMLISREHYLQSGGHAAVKDKVLENFHLSAILKEIGIERECYMGKGIVNMRMFPNGFGELWSSWQKGFSNGAANADPQALLWSSVWISGLMFCVVSLLLLLTPYTSPMYHWFTGATYLIIMSQCMWAFRWAGSFSIINALFFPITLIFYQILFFTSIVNGRLGKKSRWKGREVS
;
A
#
# COMPACT_ATOMS: atom_id res chain seq x y z
N LEU A 1 -6.79 1.70 -2.09
CA LEU A 1 -7.71 2.76 -1.58
C LEU A 1 -7.17 4.12 -2.03
N ALA A 2 -6.02 4.56 -1.52
CA ALA A 2 -5.27 5.64 -2.14
C ALA A 2 -4.81 5.22 -3.55
N GLY A 3 -5.00 6.09 -4.56
CA GLY A 3 -4.61 5.86 -5.95
C GLY A 3 -5.66 5.21 -6.86
N SER A 4 -6.71 4.56 -6.34
CA SER A 4 -7.77 3.96 -7.18
C SER A 4 -8.91 4.92 -7.51
N ASN A 5 -8.95 6.09 -6.86
CA ASN A 5 -10.03 7.11 -6.90
C ASN A 5 -11.43 6.62 -6.50
N ALA A 6 -11.60 5.31 -6.23
CA ALA A 6 -12.87 4.66 -5.91
C ALA A 6 -13.59 5.14 -4.65
N PHE A 7 -12.88 5.75 -3.70
CA PHE A 7 -13.43 6.12 -2.39
C PHE A 7 -13.14 7.58 -2.05
N LYS A 8 -13.03 8.45 -3.07
CA LYS A 8 -12.96 9.90 -2.88
C LYS A 8 -14.36 10.44 -2.54
N LEU A 9 -14.43 11.45 -1.66
CA LEU A 9 -15.68 12.15 -1.31
C LEU A 9 -16.29 12.93 -2.49
N LYS A 10 -15.50 13.22 -3.53
CA LYS A 10 -15.90 13.96 -4.73
C LYS A 10 -15.33 13.22 -5.96
N ASP A 11 -16.13 13.07 -7.02
CA ASP A 11 -15.78 12.40 -8.28
C ASP A 11 -15.31 10.94 -8.14
N ALA A 12 -16.13 10.08 -7.53
CA ALA A 12 -15.94 8.63 -7.54
C ALA A 12 -16.31 7.96 -8.88
N ASN A 13 -16.67 8.74 -9.91
CA ASN A 13 -17.04 8.21 -11.22
C ASN A 13 -15.81 7.55 -11.86
N ASN A 14 -15.98 6.29 -12.30
CA ASN A 14 -15.01 5.57 -13.13
C ASN A 14 -13.68 5.17 -12.43
N PRO A 15 -13.71 4.50 -11.26
CA PRO A 15 -12.53 4.08 -10.51
C PRO A 15 -11.60 3.15 -11.29
N ALA A 16 -10.31 3.20 -10.95
CA ALA A 16 -9.41 2.14 -11.36
C ALA A 16 -9.74 0.85 -10.59
N LEU A 17 -9.85 -0.28 -11.29
CA LEU A 17 -10.12 -1.57 -10.65
C LEU A 17 -8.96 -1.94 -9.71
N PHE A 18 -9.29 -2.05 -8.43
CA PHE A 18 -8.34 -2.36 -7.37
C PHE A 18 -8.99 -3.30 -6.35
N GLY A 19 -8.32 -4.41 -6.04
CA GLY A 19 -8.82 -5.39 -5.08
C GLY A 19 -8.20 -6.76 -5.26
N GLN A 20 -8.50 -7.65 -4.32
CA GLN A 20 -8.08 -9.06 -4.36
C GLN A 20 -9.00 -9.93 -5.23
N CYS A 21 -10.21 -9.45 -5.51
CA CYS A 21 -11.19 -10.11 -6.36
C CYS A 21 -11.65 -9.15 -7.45
N MET A 22 -11.84 -9.68 -8.65
CA MET A 22 -12.41 -8.96 -9.79
C MET A 22 -13.49 -9.85 -10.40
N LEU A 23 -14.65 -9.26 -10.64
CA LEU A 23 -15.75 -9.88 -11.37
C LEU A 23 -15.93 -9.12 -12.67
N ILE A 24 -16.00 -9.84 -13.77
CA ILE A 24 -16.16 -9.29 -15.11
C ILE A 24 -17.00 -10.27 -15.94
N SER A 25 -17.90 -9.76 -16.77
CA SER A 25 -18.66 -10.61 -17.69
C SER A 25 -17.71 -11.26 -18.68
N ARG A 26 -18.04 -12.48 -19.12
CA ARG A 26 -17.22 -13.20 -20.11
C ARG A 26 -17.07 -12.38 -21.39
N GLU A 27 -18.14 -11.71 -21.82
CA GLU A 27 -18.15 -10.85 -23.00
C GLU A 27 -17.15 -9.69 -22.87
N HIS A 28 -17.25 -8.90 -21.79
CA HIS A 28 -16.34 -7.77 -21.55
C HIS A 28 -14.88 -8.22 -21.38
N TYR A 29 -14.66 -9.39 -20.77
CA TYR A 29 -13.33 -9.97 -20.63
C TYR A 29 -12.70 -10.31 -21.98
N LEU A 30 -13.47 -10.87 -22.89
CA LEU A 30 -12.99 -11.19 -24.24
C LEU A 30 -12.80 -9.92 -25.09
N GLN A 31 -13.71 -8.96 -25.00
CA GLN A 31 -13.61 -7.68 -25.71
C GLN A 31 -12.38 -6.87 -25.30
N SER A 32 -11.98 -6.91 -24.03
CA SER A 32 -10.76 -6.25 -23.53
C SER A 32 -9.46 -7.00 -23.86
N GLY A 33 -9.52 -8.17 -24.50
CA GLY A 33 -8.36 -9.06 -24.69
C GLY A 33 -7.90 -9.77 -23.42
N GLY A 34 -8.63 -9.61 -22.32
CA GLY A 34 -8.41 -10.26 -21.04
C GLY A 34 -7.01 -10.02 -20.46
N HIS A 35 -6.53 -10.99 -19.68
CA HIS A 35 -5.21 -10.90 -19.04
C HIS A 35 -4.05 -11.05 -20.04
N ALA A 36 -4.32 -11.55 -21.25
CA ALA A 36 -3.30 -11.59 -22.31
C ALA A 36 -2.85 -10.18 -22.72
N ALA A 37 -3.76 -9.20 -22.71
CA ALA A 37 -3.47 -7.80 -23.04
C ALA A 37 -2.56 -7.10 -22.01
N VAL A 38 -2.52 -7.61 -20.77
CA VAL A 38 -1.78 -6.99 -19.64
C VAL A 38 -0.74 -7.91 -19.01
N LYS A 39 -0.42 -9.05 -19.64
CA LYS A 39 0.42 -10.13 -19.08
C LYS A 39 1.82 -9.69 -18.63
N ASP A 40 2.36 -8.63 -19.26
CA ASP A 40 3.70 -8.11 -19.04
C ASP A 40 3.70 -6.82 -18.17
N LYS A 41 2.53 -6.42 -17.66
CA LYS A 41 2.36 -5.18 -16.90
C LYS A 41 2.40 -5.42 -15.40
N VAL A 42 3.12 -4.58 -14.67
CA VAL A 42 2.96 -4.48 -13.22
C VAL A 42 1.62 -3.80 -12.89
N LEU A 43 0.90 -4.29 -11.88
CA LEU A 43 -0.46 -3.82 -11.54
C LEU A 43 -1.48 -4.06 -12.67
N GLU A 44 -1.54 -5.31 -13.16
CA GLU A 44 -2.40 -5.78 -14.24
C GLU A 44 -3.85 -5.24 -14.15
N ASN A 45 -4.46 -5.21 -12.96
CA ASN A 45 -5.82 -4.71 -12.75
C ASN A 45 -6.00 -3.23 -13.14
N PHE A 46 -5.00 -2.37 -12.91
CA PHE A 46 -5.07 -0.96 -13.30
C PHE A 46 -5.01 -0.81 -14.82
N HIS A 47 -4.14 -1.56 -15.48
CA HIS A 47 -4.03 -1.56 -16.94
C HIS A 47 -5.28 -2.14 -17.60
N LEU A 48 -5.81 -3.24 -17.07
CA LEU A 48 -7.05 -3.83 -17.56
C LEU A 48 -8.22 -2.86 -17.33
N SER A 49 -8.25 -2.17 -16.19
CA SER A 49 -9.23 -1.11 -15.94
C SER A 49 -9.13 0.05 -16.93
N ALA A 50 -7.94 0.40 -17.40
CA ALA A 50 -7.76 1.46 -18.40
C ALA A 50 -8.32 1.01 -19.76
N ILE A 51 -8.03 -0.22 -20.17
CA ILE A 51 -8.58 -0.82 -21.41
C ILE A 51 -10.12 -0.84 -21.35
N LEU A 52 -10.69 -1.32 -20.25
CA LEU A 52 -12.15 -1.34 -20.04
C LEU A 52 -12.77 0.05 -20.13
N LYS A 53 -12.08 1.07 -19.60
CA LYS A 53 -12.50 2.47 -19.72
C LYS A 53 -12.51 2.94 -21.17
N GLU A 54 -11.46 2.62 -21.94
CA GLU A 54 -11.32 3.02 -23.34
C GLU A 54 -12.41 2.43 -24.23
N ILE A 55 -12.85 1.20 -23.95
CA ILE A 55 -13.96 0.54 -24.66
C ILE A 55 -15.34 0.86 -24.08
N GLY A 56 -15.44 1.86 -23.19
CA GLY A 56 -16.72 2.38 -22.69
C GLY A 56 -17.42 1.51 -21.64
N ILE A 57 -16.70 0.58 -21.00
CA ILE A 57 -17.27 -0.31 -19.98
C ILE A 57 -17.19 0.36 -18.60
N GLU A 58 -18.36 0.42 -17.94
CA GLU A 58 -18.48 0.91 -16.57
C GLU A 58 -17.76 -0.01 -15.57
N ARG A 59 -17.17 0.61 -14.56
CA ARG A 59 -16.32 -0.07 -13.57
C ARG A 59 -16.69 0.42 -12.20
N GLU A 60 -16.77 -0.50 -11.26
CA GLU A 60 -17.14 -0.20 -9.89
C GLU A 60 -16.17 -0.90 -8.93
N CYS A 61 -16.03 -0.34 -7.74
CA CYS A 61 -15.19 -0.88 -6.68
C CYS A 61 -15.99 -0.89 -5.38
N TYR A 62 -16.09 -2.08 -4.79
CA TYR A 62 -16.87 -2.32 -3.59
C TYR A 62 -15.96 -2.61 -2.40
N MET A 63 -16.33 -2.12 -1.21
CA MET A 63 -15.68 -2.57 0.03
C MET A 63 -16.17 -3.98 0.39
N GLY A 64 -15.31 -4.98 0.23
CA GLY A 64 -15.63 -6.38 0.53
C GLY A 64 -15.44 -6.81 1.99
N LYS A 65 -15.53 -5.88 2.96
CA LYS A 65 -15.24 -6.19 4.38
C LYS A 65 -16.20 -7.25 4.90
N GLY A 66 -15.66 -8.38 5.35
CA GLY A 66 -16.44 -9.51 5.87
C GLY A 66 -17.00 -10.46 4.79
N ILE A 67 -16.78 -10.18 3.51
CA ILE A 67 -17.29 -11.00 2.39
C ILE A 67 -16.21 -11.97 1.88
N VAL A 68 -14.96 -11.50 1.79
CA VAL A 68 -13.84 -12.31 1.28
C VAL A 68 -12.70 -12.29 2.30
N ASN A 69 -12.12 -13.46 2.56
CA ASN A 69 -10.89 -13.61 3.31
C ASN A 69 -9.78 -14.10 2.38
N MET A 70 -8.63 -13.42 2.38
CA MET A 70 -7.52 -13.71 1.48
C MET A 70 -6.19 -13.59 2.23
N ARG A 71 -5.34 -14.61 2.08
CA ARG A 71 -3.94 -14.56 2.52
C ARG A 71 -3.06 -14.28 1.30
N MET A 72 -2.65 -13.02 1.13
CA MET A 72 -1.87 -12.57 -0.04
C MET A 72 -0.49 -13.24 -0.14
N PHE A 73 0.15 -13.54 1.00
CA PHE A 73 1.50 -14.11 1.06
C PHE A 73 1.50 -15.41 1.88
N PRO A 74 1.07 -16.54 1.29
CA PRO A 74 1.04 -17.82 1.98
C PRO A 74 2.44 -18.32 2.34
N ASN A 75 3.44 -18.06 1.50
CA ASN A 75 4.82 -18.53 1.68
C ASN A 75 5.66 -17.62 2.60
N GLY A 76 5.05 -16.61 3.23
CA GLY A 76 5.68 -15.78 4.25
C GLY A 76 6.49 -14.60 3.71
N PHE A 77 7.54 -14.24 4.45
CA PHE A 77 8.24 -12.95 4.33
C PHE A 77 8.91 -12.72 2.98
N GLY A 78 9.53 -13.74 2.38
CA GLY A 78 10.20 -13.60 1.08
C GLY A 78 9.24 -13.24 -0.06
N GLU A 79 8.03 -13.82 -0.07
CA GLU A 79 6.99 -13.50 -1.04
C GLU A 79 6.42 -12.09 -0.80
N LEU A 80 6.23 -11.70 0.46
CA LEU A 80 5.83 -10.34 0.82
C LEU A 80 6.86 -9.32 0.32
N TRP A 81 8.14 -9.53 0.65
CA TRP A 81 9.23 -8.64 0.29
C TRP A 81 9.31 -8.42 -1.22
N SER A 82 9.39 -9.51 -1.98
CA SER A 82 9.46 -9.44 -3.45
C SER A 82 8.22 -8.80 -4.08
N SER A 83 7.02 -9.04 -3.52
CA SER A 83 5.78 -8.45 -4.01
C SER A 83 5.74 -6.93 -3.81
N TRP A 84 6.13 -6.48 -2.62
CA TRP A 84 6.12 -5.06 -2.29
C TRP A 84 7.24 -4.31 -3.04
N GLN A 85 8.40 -4.94 -3.23
CA GLN A 85 9.47 -4.38 -4.06
C GLN A 85 8.99 -4.11 -5.49
N LYS A 86 8.28 -5.06 -6.11
CA LYS A 86 7.60 -4.90 -7.41
C LYS A 86 6.58 -3.74 -7.39
N GLY A 87 5.83 -3.60 -6.31
CA GLY A 87 4.84 -2.55 -6.15
C GLY A 87 5.45 -1.16 -6.14
N PHE A 88 6.56 -0.96 -5.43
CA PHE A 88 7.19 0.36 -5.30
C PHE A 88 7.92 0.85 -6.55
N SER A 89 8.53 -0.06 -7.32
CA SER A 89 9.24 0.33 -8.55
C SER A 89 8.31 0.99 -9.58
N ASN A 90 7.01 0.65 -9.57
CA ASN A 90 6.01 1.14 -10.53
C ASN A 90 4.88 1.98 -9.93
N GLY A 91 4.60 1.79 -8.63
CA GLY A 91 3.44 2.39 -7.96
C GLY A 91 3.63 3.86 -7.59
N ALA A 92 4.85 4.29 -7.30
CA ALA A 92 5.10 5.68 -6.91
C ALA A 92 4.89 6.68 -8.07
N ALA A 93 5.21 6.29 -9.30
CA ALA A 93 5.06 7.14 -10.48
C ALA A 93 3.59 7.36 -10.91
N ASN A 94 2.70 6.42 -10.57
CA ASN A 94 1.28 6.46 -10.95
C ASN A 94 0.36 6.86 -9.77
N ALA A 95 0.93 7.18 -8.61
CA ALA A 95 0.16 7.59 -7.45
C ALA A 95 -0.34 9.03 -7.60
N ASP A 96 -1.56 9.28 -7.14
CA ASP A 96 -2.12 10.64 -7.01
C ASP A 96 -1.17 11.52 -6.17
N PRO A 97 -0.69 12.67 -6.67
CA PRO A 97 0.31 13.48 -5.96
C PRO A 97 -0.16 13.97 -4.59
N GLN A 98 -1.46 14.23 -4.43
CA GLN A 98 -2.02 14.68 -3.16
C GLN A 98 -2.05 13.52 -2.17
N ALA A 99 -2.46 12.32 -2.61
CA ALA A 99 -2.39 11.12 -1.78
C ALA A 99 -0.95 10.78 -1.37
N LEU A 100 0.02 10.97 -2.28
CA LEU A 100 1.44 10.79 -2.00
C LEU A 100 1.95 11.79 -0.96
N LEU A 101 1.57 13.07 -1.09
CA LEU A 101 1.96 14.10 -0.13
C LEU A 101 1.43 13.80 1.27
N TRP A 102 0.12 13.55 1.42
CA TRP A 102 -0.49 13.29 2.72
C TRP A 102 0.02 12.01 3.37
N SER A 103 0.22 10.94 2.59
CA SER A 103 0.83 9.71 3.10
C SER A 103 2.28 9.94 3.53
N SER A 104 3.05 10.74 2.80
CA SER A 104 4.44 11.09 3.16
C SER A 104 4.52 11.92 4.44
N VAL A 105 3.63 12.92 4.62
CA VAL A 105 3.53 13.71 5.85
C VAL A 105 3.19 12.81 7.03
N TRP A 106 2.20 11.92 6.86
CA TRP A 106 1.80 10.99 7.90
C TRP A 106 2.93 10.04 8.29
N ILE A 107 3.57 9.38 7.32
CA ILE A 107 4.72 8.48 7.54
C ILE A 107 5.87 9.23 8.22
N SER A 108 6.15 10.48 7.83
CA SER A 108 7.19 11.30 8.46
C SER A 108 6.88 11.56 9.93
N GLY A 109 5.62 11.89 10.27
CA GLY A 109 5.18 12.03 11.66
C GLY A 109 5.38 10.75 12.48
N LEU A 110 5.05 9.60 11.90
CA LEU A 110 5.31 8.30 12.54
C LEU A 110 6.83 8.08 12.76
N MET A 111 7.67 8.42 11.78
CA MET A 111 9.13 8.31 11.89
C MET A 111 9.70 9.23 12.96
N PHE A 112 9.20 10.46 13.08
CA PHE A 112 9.59 11.36 14.18
C PHE A 112 9.27 10.75 15.54
N CYS A 113 8.13 10.08 15.70
CA CYS A 113 7.82 9.36 16.92
C CYS A 113 8.83 8.23 17.20
N VAL A 114 9.24 7.47 16.18
CA VAL A 114 10.29 6.44 16.33
C VAL A 114 11.62 7.05 16.78
N VAL A 115 12.03 8.16 16.17
CA VAL A 115 13.25 8.88 16.60
C VAL A 115 13.12 9.33 18.06
N SER A 116 11.96 9.87 18.45
CA SER A 116 11.74 10.28 19.84
C SER A 116 11.81 9.13 20.83
N LEU A 117 11.27 7.96 20.48
CA LEU A 117 11.40 6.75 21.29
C LEU A 117 12.87 6.32 21.45
N LEU A 118 13.67 6.40 20.38
CA LEU A 118 15.09 6.08 20.43
C LEU A 118 15.87 7.06 21.33
N LEU A 119 15.50 8.34 21.32
CA LEU A 119 16.13 9.35 22.18
C LEU A 119 15.87 9.09 23.68
N LEU A 120 14.74 8.48 24.05
CA LEU A 120 14.49 8.05 25.44
C LEU A 120 15.52 7.04 25.96
N LEU A 121 16.22 6.34 25.08
CA LEU A 121 17.29 5.40 25.46
C LEU A 121 18.60 6.12 25.82
N THR A 122 18.64 7.44 25.69
CA THR A 122 19.82 8.28 25.96
C THR A 122 19.62 9.10 27.23
N PRO A 123 20.70 9.46 27.94
CA PRO A 123 20.61 10.28 29.15
C PRO A 123 20.29 11.75 28.89
N TYR A 124 20.15 12.17 27.63
CA TYR A 124 19.99 13.58 27.23
C TYR A 124 18.53 14.05 27.25
N THR A 125 17.60 13.26 27.77
CA THR A 125 16.16 13.56 27.75
C THR A 125 15.63 13.98 29.12
N SER A 126 14.77 15.01 29.14
CA SER A 126 14.15 15.50 30.38
C SER A 126 12.93 14.65 30.76
N PRO A 127 12.49 14.65 32.04
CA PRO A 127 11.24 13.97 32.43
C PRO A 127 10.00 14.45 31.65
N MET A 128 9.96 15.74 31.30
CA MET A 128 8.89 16.30 30.47
C MET A 128 8.87 15.67 29.07
N TYR A 129 10.05 15.45 28.47
CA TYR A 129 10.19 14.78 27.18
C TYR A 129 9.66 13.34 27.20
N HIS A 130 9.84 12.60 28.31
CA HIS A 130 9.31 11.26 28.48
C HIS A 130 7.78 11.25 28.44
N TRP A 131 7.13 12.16 29.17
CA TRP A 131 5.68 12.29 29.18
C TRP A 131 5.13 12.65 27.79
N PHE A 132 5.73 13.62 27.10
CA PHE A 132 5.30 13.99 25.75
C PHE A 132 5.46 12.83 24.77
N THR A 133 6.63 12.16 24.78
CA THR A 133 6.88 11.03 23.87
C THR A 133 5.91 9.89 24.13
N GLY A 134 5.63 9.56 25.40
CA GLY A 134 4.64 8.55 25.78
C GLY A 134 3.22 8.91 25.33
N ALA A 135 2.79 10.16 25.54
CA ALA A 135 1.48 10.64 25.09
C ALA A 135 1.35 10.62 23.57
N THR A 136 2.35 11.11 22.83
CA THR A 136 2.38 11.08 21.37
C THR A 136 2.35 9.65 20.85
N TYR A 137 3.08 8.73 21.48
CA TYR A 137 3.06 7.32 21.12
C TYR A 137 1.67 6.70 21.26
N LEU A 138 0.97 6.96 22.37
CA LEU A 138 -0.40 6.45 22.58
C LEU A 138 -1.40 7.02 21.58
N ILE A 139 -1.26 8.31 21.23
CA ILE A 139 -2.08 8.95 20.19
C ILE A 139 -1.84 8.28 18.84
N ILE A 140 -0.58 8.09 18.45
CA ILE A 140 -0.21 7.45 17.19
C ILE A 140 -0.66 5.98 17.16
N MET A 141 -0.45 5.23 18.24
CA MET A 141 -0.93 3.85 18.38
C MET A 141 -2.45 3.80 18.16
N SER A 142 -3.19 4.73 18.75
CA SER A 142 -4.66 4.83 18.59
C SER A 142 -5.05 5.15 17.15
N GLN A 143 -4.32 6.06 16.50
CA GLN A 143 -4.50 6.39 15.09
C GLN A 143 -4.21 5.18 14.18
N CYS A 144 -3.13 4.43 14.44
CA CYS A 144 -2.80 3.21 13.73
C CYS A 144 -3.88 2.15 13.91
N MET A 145 -4.38 1.94 15.13
CA MET A 145 -5.51 1.03 15.38
C MET A 145 -6.73 1.41 14.54
N TRP A 146 -7.08 2.69 14.53
CA TRP A 146 -8.21 3.19 13.74
C TRP A 146 -7.98 2.94 12.24
N ALA A 147 -6.81 3.30 11.71
CA ALA A 147 -6.47 3.12 10.30
C ALA A 147 -6.45 1.62 9.90
N PHE A 148 -5.91 0.75 10.74
CA PHE A 148 -5.81 -0.68 10.46
C PHE A 148 -7.17 -1.37 10.37
N ARG A 149 -8.19 -0.89 11.11
CA ARG A 149 -9.57 -1.40 11.01
C ARG A 149 -10.21 -1.20 9.63
N TRP A 150 -9.71 -0.23 8.86
CA TRP A 150 -10.11 0.02 7.47
C TRP A 150 -9.28 -0.80 6.48
N ALA A 151 -8.00 -1.05 6.79
CA ALA A 151 -7.12 -1.83 5.93
C ALA A 151 -7.37 -3.34 6.00
N GLY A 152 -7.79 -3.87 7.16
CA GLY A 152 -8.02 -5.30 7.33
C GLY A 152 -8.25 -5.73 8.79
N SER A 153 -7.98 -7.01 9.07
CA SER A 153 -8.13 -7.64 10.39
C SER A 153 -6.82 -7.65 11.18
N PHE A 154 -6.23 -6.47 11.40
CA PHE A 154 -4.99 -6.37 12.20
C PHE A 154 -5.29 -6.36 13.69
N SER A 155 -4.49 -7.10 14.47
CA SER A 155 -4.55 -7.08 15.94
C SER A 155 -3.97 -5.77 16.52
N ILE A 156 -4.34 -5.48 17.77
CA ILE A 156 -3.77 -4.37 18.56
C ILE A 156 -2.25 -4.48 18.71
N ILE A 157 -1.70 -5.69 18.70
CA ILE A 157 -0.25 -5.95 18.76
C ILE A 157 0.45 -5.30 17.57
N ASN A 158 -0.14 -5.30 16.37
CA ASN A 158 0.45 -4.63 15.22
C ASN A 158 0.48 -3.10 15.40
N ALA A 159 -0.55 -2.52 16.03
CA ALA A 159 -0.58 -1.09 16.29
C ALA A 159 0.38 -0.70 17.41
N LEU A 160 0.55 -1.55 18.42
CA LEU A 160 1.58 -1.36 19.45
C LEU A 160 2.97 -1.42 18.82
N PHE A 161 3.27 -2.43 18.02
CA PHE A 161 4.57 -2.56 17.36
C PHE A 161 4.64 -1.87 16.00
N PHE A 162 3.87 -0.78 15.81
CA PHE A 162 3.93 0.00 14.58
C PHE A 162 5.36 0.45 14.22
N PRO A 163 6.28 0.81 15.17
CA PRO A 163 7.63 1.23 14.82
C PRO A 163 8.40 0.16 14.04
N ILE A 164 8.23 -1.12 14.41
CA ILE A 164 8.89 -2.24 13.74
C ILE A 164 8.38 -2.38 12.31
N THR A 165 7.05 -2.34 12.14
CA THR A 165 6.43 -2.43 10.80
C THR A 165 6.78 -1.24 9.91
N LEU A 166 6.93 -0.05 10.51
CA LEU A 166 7.30 1.18 9.83
C LEU A 166 8.76 1.15 9.37
N ILE A 167 9.69 0.73 10.23
CA ILE A 167 11.09 0.54 9.86
C ILE A 167 11.21 -0.49 8.73
N PHE A 168 10.49 -1.61 8.86
CA PHE A 168 10.43 -2.62 7.80
C PHE A 168 9.97 -2.04 6.46
N TYR A 169 8.85 -1.30 6.47
CA TYR A 169 8.34 -0.59 5.29
C TYR A 169 9.39 0.35 4.70
N GLN A 170 10.08 1.13 5.55
CA GLN A 170 11.03 2.14 5.12
C GLN A 170 12.28 1.52 4.48
N ILE A 171 12.81 0.43 5.06
CA ILE A 171 13.93 -0.33 4.49
C ILE A 171 13.52 -0.88 3.13
N LEU A 172 12.32 -1.47 3.03
CA LEU A 172 11.82 -2.04 1.77
C LEU A 172 11.66 -0.95 0.70
N PHE A 173 11.04 0.18 1.06
CA PHE A 173 10.83 1.33 0.17
C PHE A 173 12.15 1.86 -0.39
N PHE A 174 13.13 2.16 0.46
CA PHE A 174 14.43 2.64 0.02
C PHE A 174 15.19 1.60 -0.80
N THR A 175 15.13 0.32 -0.42
CA THR A 175 15.74 -0.76 -1.20
C THR A 175 15.14 -0.85 -2.60
N SER A 176 13.82 -0.69 -2.72
CA SER A 176 13.15 -0.67 -4.02
C SER A 176 13.58 0.53 -4.87
N ILE A 177 13.67 1.73 -4.29
CA ILE A 177 14.16 2.93 -5.00
C ILE A 177 15.59 2.73 -5.49
N VAL A 178 16.48 2.23 -4.63
CA VAL A 178 17.89 1.99 -5.00
C VAL A 178 17.96 0.96 -6.12
N ASN A 179 17.25 -0.16 -6.01
CA ASN A 179 17.23 -1.18 -7.05
C ASN A 179 16.66 -0.65 -8.38
N GLY A 180 15.61 0.18 -8.34
CA GLY A 180 15.05 0.84 -9.51
C GLY A 180 16.06 1.79 -10.18
N ARG A 181 16.76 2.62 -9.40
CA ARG A 181 17.83 3.51 -9.92
C ARG A 181 19.01 2.74 -10.51
N LEU A 182 19.33 1.57 -9.97
CA LEU A 182 20.36 0.67 -10.48
C LEU A 182 19.91 -0.15 -11.69
N GLY A 183 18.69 0.08 -12.22
CA GLY A 183 18.16 -0.64 -13.38
C GLY A 183 17.92 -2.13 -13.13
N LYS A 184 17.88 -2.58 -11.86
CA LYS A 184 17.61 -3.98 -11.54
C LYS A 184 16.16 -4.28 -11.84
N LYS A 185 15.92 -5.13 -12.85
CA LYS A 185 14.57 -5.61 -13.17
C LYS A 185 14.02 -6.42 -12.00
N SER A 186 12.76 -6.15 -11.64
CA SER A 186 12.06 -6.92 -10.61
C SER A 186 11.70 -8.29 -11.18
N ARG A 187 12.18 -9.36 -10.54
CA ARG A 187 11.76 -10.73 -10.86
C ARG A 187 10.62 -11.13 -9.93
N TRP A 188 9.47 -11.45 -10.52
CA TRP A 188 8.29 -11.89 -9.78
C TRP A 188 7.82 -13.26 -10.28
N LYS A 189 7.83 -14.25 -9.38
CA LYS A 189 7.43 -15.64 -9.68
C LYS A 189 8.06 -16.18 -10.98
N GLY A 190 9.36 -15.95 -11.15
CA GLY A 190 10.13 -16.41 -12.32
C GLY A 190 10.02 -15.55 -13.58
N ARG A 191 9.23 -14.47 -13.57
CA ARG A 191 9.06 -13.55 -14.72
C ARG A 191 9.75 -12.22 -14.46
N GLU A 192 10.36 -11.64 -15.50
CA GLU A 192 10.72 -10.22 -15.49
C GLU A 192 9.46 -9.39 -15.70
N VAL A 193 9.23 -8.42 -14.84
CA VAL A 193 8.08 -7.53 -14.94
C VAL A 193 8.57 -6.09 -15.00
N SER A 194 8.03 -5.31 -15.95
CA SER A 194 8.30 -3.88 -16.13
C SER A 194 7.13 -3.06 -15.67
#